data_AF-A0AAV3RCY6-F1
#
_entry.id   AF-A0AAV3RCY6-F1
#
_cell.length_a   1.000
_cell.length_b   1.000
_cell.length_c   1.000
_cell.angle_alpha   90.00
_cell.angle_beta   90.00
_cell.angle_gamma   90.00
#
_symmetry.space_group_name_H-M   'P 1'
#
loop_
_entity.id
_entity.type
_entity.pdbx_description
1 polymer ?
#
loop_
_entity_poly.entity_id
_entity_poly.type
_entity_poly.pdbx_seq_one_letter_code
_entity_poly.pdbx_strand_id
1 'polypeptide(L)' 'MEVVLTGWNPPIQADAEGGGKVVKEEKDWTPAEDELALGNKKGLNSIFNAVDPSVFKMISKCSVVNEA' A
#
# COMPACT_ATOMS: atom_id res chain seq x y z
N MET A 1 16.78 -15.63 5.72
CA MET A 1 16.13 -14.36 6.10
C MET A 1 14.65 -14.54 5.90
N GLU A 2 13.85 -14.57 6.96
CA GLU A 2 12.40 -14.39 6.81
C GLU A 2 12.14 -12.90 6.54
N VAL A 3 11.65 -12.60 5.33
CA VAL A 3 11.07 -11.29 5.05
C VAL A 3 9.65 -11.35 5.56
N VAL A 4 9.39 -10.72 6.70
CA VAL A 4 8.03 -10.52 7.18
C VAL A 4 7.37 -9.53 6.22
N LEU A 5 6.51 -10.05 5.31
CA LEU A 5 5.72 -9.27 4.36
C LEU A 5 4.55 -8.58 5.08
N THR A 6 4.82 -7.82 6.13
CA THR A 6 3.88 -6.77 6.53
C THR A 6 3.90 -5.73 5.43
N GLY A 7 2.73 -5.41 4.86
CA GLY A 7 2.61 -4.38 3.83
C GLY A 7 3.23 -3.04 4.26
N TRP A 8 3.36 -2.11 3.31
CA TRP A 8 3.91 -0.80 3.62
C TRP A 8 2.98 -0.02 4.55
N ASN A 9 3.57 0.54 5.60
CA ASN A 9 2.90 1.47 6.49
C ASN A 9 3.41 2.88 6.23
N PRO A 10 2.53 3.90 6.27
CA PRO A 10 2.93 5.27 6.06
C PRO A 10 3.88 5.75 7.17
N PRO A 11 4.87 6.60 6.84
CA PRO A 11 5.77 7.21 7.81
C PRO A 11 5.02 7.93 8.93
N ILE A 12 5.45 7.72 10.17
CA ILE A 12 4.86 8.33 11.36
C ILE A 12 5.87 9.21 12.09
N GLN A 13 5.41 10.33 12.63
CA GLN A 13 6.16 11.21 13.51
C GLN A 13 5.47 11.36 14.86
N ALA A 14 6.23 11.80 15.86
CA ALA A 14 5.66 12.22 17.12
C ALA A 14 4.81 13.47 16.89
N ASP A 15 3.66 13.52 17.54
CA ASP A 15 2.83 14.70 17.61
C ASP A 15 3.60 15.83 18.32
N ALA A 16 3.57 17.03 17.75
CA ALA A 16 4.22 18.21 18.31
C ALA A 16 3.61 18.61 19.67
N GLU A 17 2.36 18.24 19.90
CA GLU A 17 1.61 18.51 21.14
C GLU A 17 1.83 17.40 22.20
N GLY A 18 2.69 16.41 21.90
CA GLY A 18 3.11 15.37 22.84
C GLY A 18 2.06 14.30 23.12
N GLY A 19 0.94 14.29 22.38
CA GLY A 19 -0.21 13.42 22.65
C GLY A 19 -0.24 12.09 21.89
N GLY A 20 0.55 11.91 20.82
CA GLY A 20 0.45 10.71 20.00
C GLY A 20 1.46 10.56 18.86
N LYS A 21 1.17 9.62 17.96
CA LYS A 21 1.88 9.42 16.69
C LYS A 21 0.96 9.86 15.56
N VAL A 22 1.44 10.76 14.71
CA VAL A 22 0.72 11.25 13.54
C VAL A 22 1.42 10.80 12.26
N VAL A 23 0.67 10.62 11.18
CA VAL A 23 1.26 10.34 9.87
C VAL A 23 2.01 11.58 9.40
N LYS A 24 3.22 11.41 8.90
CA LYS A 24 4.03 12.51 8.34
C LYS A 24 3.43 12.97 7.01
N GLU A 25 3.43 14.27 6.78
CA GLU A 25 3.16 14.83 5.45
C GLU A 25 4.26 14.43 4.46
N GLU A 26 3.93 14.25 3.17
CA GLU A 26 4.89 13.79 2.15
C GLU A 26 6.11 14.71 2.02
N LYS A 27 5.93 16.02 2.22
CA LYS A 27 7.02 17.01 2.20
C LYS A 27 8.08 16.77 3.28
N ASP A 28 7.71 16.08 4.36
CA ASP A 28 8.56 15.83 5.53
C ASP A 28 9.16 14.40 5.51
N TRP A 29 8.95 13.66 4.42
CA TRP A 29 9.51 12.33 4.26
C TRP A 29 11.01 12.39 4.02
N THR A 30 11.72 11.43 4.61
CA THR A 30 13.13 11.20 4.29
C THR A 30 13.26 10.58 2.88
N PRO A 31 14.41 10.71 2.21
CA PRO A 31 14.63 10.08 0.91
C PRO A 31 14.38 8.56 0.90
N ALA A 32 14.69 7.88 2.01
CA ALA A 32 14.45 6.45 2.16
C ALA A 32 12.95 6.11 2.30
N GLU A 33 12.18 6.93 3.02
CA GLU A 33 10.73 6.77 3.15
C GLU A 33 10.03 7.01 1.80
N ASP A 34 10.47 8.01 1.04
CA ASP A 34 9.97 8.31 -0.31
C ASP A 34 10.28 7.18 -1.31
N GLU A 35 11.51 6.65 -1.29
CA GLU A 35 11.88 5.51 -2.15
C GLU A 35 11.03 4.27 -1.84
N LEU A 36 10.78 3.99 -0.56
CA LEU A 36 9.89 2.91 -0.13
C LEU A 36 8.45 3.14 -0.61
N ALA A 37 7.91 4.35 -0.44
CA ALA A 37 6.57 4.70 -0.91
C ALA A 37 6.45 4.53 -2.44
N LEU A 38 7.45 4.99 -3.19
CA LEU A 38 7.52 4.84 -4.64
C LEU A 38 7.58 3.37 -5.07
N GLY A 39 8.39 2.55 -4.40
CA GLY A 39 8.48 1.11 -4.63
C GLY A 39 7.13 0.42 -4.44
N ASN A 40 6.42 0.76 -3.37
CA ASN A 40 5.08 0.23 -3.11
C ASN A 40 4.05 0.68 -4.14
N LYS A 41 4.08 1.96 -4.54
CA LYS A 41 3.18 2.46 -5.58
C LYS A 41 3.41 1.75 -6.91
N LYS A 42 4.67 1.48 -7.27
CA LYS A 42 5.02 0.69 -8.47
C LYS A 42 4.50 -0.74 -8.35
N GLY A 43 4.73 -1.41 -7.22
CA GLY A 43 4.25 -2.78 -7.00
C GLY A 43 2.73 -2.90 -7.10
N LEU A 44 1.99 -2.01 -6.43
CA LEU A 44 0.52 -1.97 -6.50
C LEU A 44 0.04 -1.70 -7.93
N ASN A 45 0.61 -0.70 -8.60
CA ASN A 45 0.25 -0.37 -9.97
C ASN A 45 0.54 -1.54 -10.93
N SER A 46 1.65 -2.26 -10.74
CA SER A 46 1.96 -3.46 -11.52
C SER A 46 0.95 -4.58 -11.27
N ILE A 47 0.49 -4.78 -10.03
CA ILE A 47 -0.57 -5.77 -9.73
C ILE A 47 -1.87 -5.40 -10.45
N PHE A 48 -2.31 -4.15 -10.35
CA PHE A 48 -3.54 -3.70 -11.02
C PHE A 48 -3.45 -3.75 -12.55
N ASN A 49 -2.30 -3.44 -13.14
CA ASN A 49 -2.11 -3.49 -14.59
C ASN A 49 -1.84 -4.91 -15.12
N ALA A 50 -1.33 -5.82 -14.29
CA ALA A 50 -1.15 -7.23 -14.67
C ALA A 50 -2.50 -7.97 -14.80
N VAL A 51 -3.52 -7.51 -14.06
CA VAL A 51 -4.88 -8.03 -14.22
C VAL A 51 -5.53 -7.34 -15.41
N ASP A 52 -5.69 -8.09 -16.50
CA ASP A 52 -6.45 -7.61 -17.65
C ASP A 52 -7.89 -7.26 -17.22
N PRO A 53 -8.45 -6.12 -17.65
CA PRO A 53 -9.82 -5.73 -17.29
C PRO A 53 -10.89 -6.80 -17.59
N SER A 54 -10.67 -7.65 -18.59
CA SER A 54 -11.54 -8.80 -18.89
C SER A 54 -11.45 -9.92 -17.85
N VAL A 55 -10.27 -10.14 -17.26
CA VAL A 55 -10.06 -11.10 -16.17
C VAL A 55 -10.68 -10.58 -14.87
N PHE A 56 -10.50 -9.28 -14.57
CA PHE A 56 -11.18 -8.65 -13.43
C PHE A 56 -12.71 -8.76 -13.55
N LYS A 57 -13.24 -8.56 -14.75
CA LYS A 57 -14.67 -8.70 -15.07
C LYS A 57 -15.18 -10.15 -14.98
N MET A 58 -14.35 -11.15 -15.26
CA MET A 58 -14.71 -12.56 -15.07
C MET A 58 -14.75 -12.93 -13.58
N ILE A 59 -13.76 -12.49 -12.80
CA ILE A 59 -13.72 -12.71 -11.34
C ILE A 59 -14.92 -12.04 -10.67
N SER A 60 -15.26 -10.80 -11.03
CA SER A 60 -16.39 -10.08 -10.43
C SER A 60 -17.77 -10.65 -10.79
N LYS A 61 -17.86 -11.45 -11.85
CA LYS A 61 -19.06 -12.19 -12.25
C LYS A 61 -19.11 -13.61 -11.69
N CYS A 62 -18.07 -14.06 -11.00
CA CYS A 62 -18.04 -15.38 -10.40
C CYS A 62 -18.90 -15.39 -9.13
N SER A 63 -20.06 -16.03 -9.19
CA SER A 63 -21.03 -16.14 -8.10
C SER A 63 -20.48 -16.85 -6.86
N VAL A 64 -19.38 -17.59 -6.99
CA VAL A 64 -18.72 -18.34 -5.91
C VAL A 64 -18.01 -17.40 -4.92
N VAL A 65 -17.62 -16.20 -5.34
CA VAL A 65 -16.97 -15.21 -4.46
C VAL A 65 -17.97 -14.49 -3.53
N ASN A 66 -19.27 -14.62 -3.80
CA ASN A 66 -20.31 -14.03 -2.94
C ASN A 66 -20.70 -14.92 -1.75
N GLU A 67 -20.05 -16.08 -1.58
CA GLU A 67 -20.23 -17.00 -0.46
C GLU A 67 -18.88 -17.25 0.24
N ALA A 68 -18.39 -16.25 0.98
CA ALA A 68 -17.44 -16.40 2.09
C ALA A 68 -17.53 -15.20 3.03
#